data_AF-A0A6V7J9I4-F1
#
_entry.id   AF-A0A6V7J9I4-F1
#
_cell.length_a   1.000
_cell.length_b   1.000
_cell.length_c   1.000
_cell.angle_alpha   90.00
_cell.angle_beta   90.00
_cell.angle_gamma   90.00
#
_symmetry.space_group_name_H-M   'P 1'
#
loop_
_entity.id
_entity.type
_entity.pdbx_description
1 polymer ?
#
loop_
_entity_poly.entity_id
_entity_poly.type
_entity_poly.pdbx_seq_one_letter_code
_entity_poly.pdbx_strand_id
1 'polypeptide(L)'
;SKRNAGHWYPDPEYIMKFHGPTLIPKDGVKWKYMPCPDKPPVIERNVQNTRINFGPQHPAAHGVLRLVLELEGEYVKAADPHIGLLHRGTEKLIEYKTYMQALPYFDRLDYVSMMCNEQCFSLAIEKLLNIDVPLRAKYIR
;
A
#
# COMPACT_ATOMS: atom_id res chain seq x y z
N SER A 1 0.53 46.46 -79.96
CA SER A 1 1.41 45.63 -79.10
C SER A 1 1.24 46.08 -77.65
N LYS A 2 0.25 45.54 -76.93
CA LYS A 2 0.04 45.83 -75.50
C LYS A 2 0.92 44.85 -74.72
N ARG A 3 2.01 45.36 -74.12
CA ARG A 3 2.89 44.55 -73.25
C ARG A 3 2.19 44.41 -71.90
N ASN A 4 1.41 43.35 -71.72
CA ASN A 4 0.90 42.94 -70.41
C ASN A 4 2.08 42.45 -69.57
N ALA A 5 2.70 43.33 -68.79
CA ALA A 5 3.57 42.90 -67.70
C ALA A 5 2.72 42.84 -66.43
N GLY A 6 2.40 41.62 -65.97
CA GLY A 6 1.66 41.40 -64.72
C GLY A 6 2.51 41.77 -63.50
N HIS A 7 1.87 42.26 -62.43
CA HIS A 7 2.52 42.44 -61.13
C HIS A 7 2.95 41.08 -60.59
N TRP A 8 4.16 40.99 -60.05
CA TRP A 8 4.67 39.73 -59.51
C TRP A 8 3.98 39.43 -58.17
N TYR A 9 3.44 38.22 -58.04
CA TYR A 9 2.99 37.66 -56.76
C TYR A 9 3.90 36.49 -56.40
N PRO A 10 4.16 36.26 -55.11
CA PRO A 10 4.96 35.14 -54.67
C PRO A 10 4.28 33.81 -54.98
N ASP A 11 5.01 32.94 -55.67
CA ASP A 11 4.61 31.56 -55.94
C ASP A 11 4.65 30.72 -54.64
N PRO A 12 3.96 29.56 -54.58
CA PRO A 12 3.94 28.69 -53.40
C PRO A 12 5.34 28.29 -52.89
N GLU A 13 6.30 28.12 -53.80
CA GLU A 13 7.70 27.84 -53.48
C GLU A 13 8.37 28.99 -52.71
N TYR A 14 8.03 30.24 -53.06
CA TYR A 14 8.55 31.41 -52.37
C TYR A 14 8.03 31.47 -50.94
N ILE A 15 6.74 31.17 -50.74
CA ILE A 15 6.11 31.14 -49.41
C ILE A 15 6.72 30.04 -48.54
N MET A 16 7.01 28.87 -49.11
CA MET A 16 7.56 27.73 -48.38
C MET A 16 8.95 28.01 -47.78
N LYS A 17 9.74 28.92 -48.37
CA LYS A 17 11.05 29.35 -47.82
C LYS A 17 10.92 30.05 -46.47
N PHE A 18 9.79 30.67 -46.19
CA PHE A 18 9.49 31.33 -44.90
C PHE A 18 8.76 30.41 -43.93
N HIS A 19 8.28 29.25 -44.40
CA HIS A 19 7.54 28.29 -43.61
C HIS A 19 8.50 27.36 -42.84
N GLY A 20 9.15 27.92 -41.83
CA GLY A 20 10.05 27.19 -40.95
C GLY A 20 10.29 27.93 -39.64
N PRO A 21 10.83 27.25 -38.62
CA PRO A 21 11.20 27.89 -37.36
C PRO A 21 12.38 28.87 -37.51
N THR A 22 13.14 28.76 -38.60
CA THR A 22 14.31 29.61 -38.90
C THR A 22 14.29 30.03 -40.36
N LEU A 23 14.57 31.32 -40.62
CA LEU A 23 14.66 31.88 -41.98
C LEU A 23 15.84 31.33 -42.79
N ILE A 24 16.91 30.90 -42.10
CA ILE A 24 18.13 30.33 -42.71
C ILE A 24 18.41 28.99 -42.00
N PRO A 25 18.18 27.84 -42.64
CA PRO A 25 18.48 26.55 -42.03
C PRO A 25 19.99 26.36 -41.94
N LYS A 26 20.50 25.97 -40.77
CA LYS A 26 21.88 25.49 -40.62
C LYS A 26 21.92 24.00 -40.92
N ASP A 27 22.92 23.57 -41.68
CA ASP A 27 23.08 22.16 -42.06
C ASP A 27 23.15 21.26 -40.81
N GLY A 28 22.28 20.25 -40.76
CA GLY A 28 22.25 19.25 -39.69
C GLY A 28 21.31 19.53 -38.51
N VAL A 29 20.71 20.72 -38.37
CA VAL A 29 19.83 21.05 -37.23
C VAL A 29 18.36 21.09 -37.65
N LYS A 30 17.60 20.04 -37.29
CA LYS A 30 16.15 19.96 -37.53
C LYS A 30 15.38 20.56 -36.36
N TRP A 31 15.15 21.86 -36.38
CA TRP A 31 14.22 22.51 -35.46
C TRP A 31 12.79 22.11 -35.82
N LYS A 32 12.01 21.68 -34.82
CA LYS A 32 10.56 21.47 -34.98
C LYS A 32 9.84 22.77 -34.68
N TYR A 33 8.84 23.12 -35.49
CA TYR A 33 7.92 24.19 -35.12
C TYR A 33 7.22 23.76 -33.82
N MET A 34 7.36 24.55 -32.76
CA MET A 34 6.59 24.33 -31.56
C MET A 34 5.24 25.00 -31.81
N PRO A 35 4.14 24.25 -32.05
CA PRO A 35 2.82 24.88 -32.06
C PRO A 35 2.69 25.59 -30.73
N CYS A 36 2.29 26.87 -30.71
CA CYS A 36 2.12 27.63 -29.47
C CYS A 36 1.21 26.83 -28.54
N PRO A 37 1.75 26.14 -27.53
CA PRO A 37 0.91 25.35 -26.67
C PRO A 37 0.61 26.29 -25.50
N ASP A 38 -0.60 26.84 -25.43
CA ASP A 38 -1.04 27.61 -24.25
C ASP A 38 -0.78 26.83 -22.95
N LYS A 39 -0.63 25.50 -23.05
CA LYS A 39 -0.05 24.62 -22.03
C LYS A 39 0.92 23.64 -22.67
N PRO A 40 2.22 23.62 -22.29
CA PRO A 40 3.12 22.55 -22.71
C PRO A 40 2.53 21.20 -22.27
N PRO A 41 2.79 20.09 -23.01
CA PRO A 41 2.34 18.78 -22.57
C PRO A 41 2.88 18.54 -21.16
N VAL A 42 1.98 18.30 -20.21
CA VAL A 42 2.37 17.98 -18.84
C VAL A 42 3.13 16.67 -18.91
N ILE A 43 4.42 16.71 -18.66
CA ILE A 43 5.22 15.51 -18.48
C ILE A 43 4.83 15.00 -17.09
N GLU A 44 3.82 14.13 -17.04
CA GLU A 44 3.45 13.43 -15.82
C GLU A 44 4.64 12.58 -15.38
N ARG A 45 5.42 13.11 -14.43
CA ARG A 45 6.37 12.29 -13.69
C ARG A 45 5.51 11.36 -12.86
N ASN A 46 5.52 10.07 -13.20
CA ASN A 46 4.85 9.06 -12.38
C ASN A 46 5.47 9.10 -10.98
N VAL A 47 4.78 9.74 -10.04
CA VAL A 47 5.10 9.66 -8.62
C VAL A 47 4.75 8.23 -8.24
N GLN A 48 5.77 7.38 -8.18
CA GLN A 48 5.57 6.00 -7.77
C GLN A 48 5.32 5.97 -6.27
N ASN A 49 4.21 5.35 -5.88
CA ASN A 49 3.94 5.03 -4.50
C ASN A 49 5.09 4.17 -3.97
N THR A 50 5.71 4.61 -2.88
CA THR A 50 6.85 3.91 -2.31
C THR A 50 6.34 2.73 -1.49
N ARG A 51 6.84 1.53 -1.81
CA ARG A 51 6.56 0.33 -1.02
C ARG A 51 7.67 0.15 0.01
N ILE A 52 7.33 0.30 1.29
CA ILE A 52 8.27 0.12 2.39
C ILE A 52 7.90 -1.17 3.14
N ASN A 53 8.88 -2.05 3.31
CA ASN A 53 8.72 -3.24 4.11
C ASN A 53 9.21 -2.97 5.53
N PHE A 54 8.27 -2.80 6.44
CA PHE A 54 8.54 -2.72 7.87
C PHE A 54 8.80 -4.12 8.41
N GLY A 55 10.08 -4.43 8.63
CA GLY A 55 10.51 -5.76 9.03
C GLY A 55 10.20 -6.09 10.49
N PRO A 56 10.20 -7.39 10.87
CA PRO A 56 9.95 -7.83 12.25
C PRO A 56 10.95 -7.34 13.29
N GLN A 57 12.13 -6.88 12.85
CA GLN A 57 13.19 -6.36 13.72
C GLN A 57 12.94 -4.90 14.15
N HIS A 58 11.97 -4.22 13.54
CA HIS A 58 11.78 -2.81 13.80
C HIS A 58 11.32 -2.56 15.26
N PRO A 59 12.00 -1.71 16.04
CA PRO A 59 11.74 -1.55 17.48
C PRO A 59 10.36 -0.99 17.81
N ALA A 60 9.70 -0.32 16.86
CA ALA A 60 8.32 0.14 17.01
C ALA A 60 7.26 -0.96 16.80
N ALA A 61 7.64 -2.19 16.48
CA ALA A 61 6.73 -3.34 16.51
C ALA A 61 6.68 -3.91 17.94
N HIS A 62 5.55 -3.72 18.64
CA HIS A 62 5.29 -4.44 19.90
C HIS A 62 5.04 -5.91 19.58
N GLY A 63 6.03 -6.76 19.84
CA GLY A 63 6.00 -8.17 19.46
C GLY A 63 6.69 -8.39 18.11
N VAL A 64 6.13 -9.27 17.28
CA VAL A 64 6.72 -9.64 15.98
C VAL A 64 5.67 -9.42 14.91
N LEU A 65 5.78 -8.32 14.16
CA LEU A 65 4.87 -7.95 13.09
C LEU A 65 5.65 -7.47 11.88
N ARG A 66 5.24 -7.90 10.69
CA ARG A 66 5.73 -7.34 9.42
C ARG A 66 4.61 -6.58 8.74
N LEU A 67 4.88 -5.34 8.34
CA LEU A 67 3.93 -4.52 7.58
C LEU A 67 4.54 -4.17 6.23
N VAL A 68 3.81 -4.45 5.14
CA VAL A 68 4.15 -3.90 3.82
C VAL A 68 3.28 -2.67 3.64
N LEU A 69 3.92 -1.50 3.61
CA LEU A 69 3.24 -0.20 3.53
C LEU A 69 3.37 0.34 2.11
N GLU A 70 2.26 0.80 1.56
CA GLU A 70 2.24 1.63 0.34
C GLU A 70 2.04 3.08 0.76
N LEU A 71 3.06 3.90 0.54
CA LEU A 71 3.06 5.30 0.94
C LEU A 71 2.95 6.22 -0.27
N GLU A 72 2.20 7.29 -0.09
CA GLU A 72 2.14 8.44 -0.99
C GLU A 72 2.67 9.66 -0.23
N GLY A 73 4.00 9.84 -0.26
CA GLY A 73 4.68 10.80 0.60
C GLY A 73 4.59 10.41 2.07
N GLU A 74 3.95 11.26 2.89
CA GLU A 74 3.72 11.04 4.32
C GLU A 74 2.39 10.31 4.61
N TYR A 75 1.53 10.14 3.60
CA TYR A 75 0.24 9.49 3.74
C TYR A 75 0.34 7.98 3.49
N VAL A 76 -0.27 7.19 4.36
CA VAL A 76 -0.41 5.73 4.17
C VAL A 76 -1.62 5.47 3.28
N LYS A 77 -1.39 4.91 2.10
CA LYS A 77 -2.47 4.52 1.17
C LYS A 77 -3.02 3.15 1.50
N ALA A 78 -2.13 2.20 1.77
CA ALA A 78 -2.46 0.83 2.15
C ALA A 78 -1.40 0.25 3.09
N ALA A 79 -1.81 -0.67 3.94
CA ALA A 79 -0.95 -1.38 4.87
C ALA A 79 -1.38 -2.84 4.93
N ASP A 80 -0.49 -3.74 4.51
CA ASP A 80 -0.73 -5.18 4.54
C ASP A 80 0.02 -5.80 5.74
N PRO A 81 -0.68 -6.19 6.82
CA PRO A 81 -0.07 -6.85 7.95
C PRO A 81 0.13 -8.34 7.68
N HIS A 82 1.39 -8.76 7.63
CA HIS A 82 1.75 -10.17 7.62
C HIS A 82 1.89 -10.67 9.07
N ILE A 83 0.85 -11.34 9.53
CA ILE A 83 0.75 -11.95 10.88
C ILE A 83 1.06 -13.45 10.77
N GLY A 84 1.36 -14.10 11.90
CA GLY A 84 1.55 -15.55 11.98
C GLY A 84 2.99 -15.99 12.28
N LEU A 85 3.91 -15.05 12.48
CA LEU A 85 5.30 -15.35 12.88
C LEU A 85 5.39 -16.02 14.26
N LEU A 86 4.35 -15.85 15.10
CA LEU A 86 4.19 -16.52 16.40
C LEU A 86 3.05 -17.56 16.38
N HIS A 87 2.70 -18.10 15.21
CA HIS A 87 1.75 -19.20 15.13
C HIS A 87 2.39 -20.46 15.73
N ARG A 88 1.79 -20.96 16.82
CA ARG A 88 2.30 -22.09 17.61
C ARG A 88 1.45 -23.37 17.48
N GLY A 89 0.43 -23.37 16.62
CA GLY A 89 -0.48 -24.51 16.46
C GLY A 89 -1.18 -24.91 17.76
N THR A 90 -1.53 -23.95 18.62
CA THR A 90 -2.08 -24.20 19.97
C THR A 90 -3.37 -25.01 19.93
N GLU A 91 -4.28 -24.71 19.01
CA GLU A 91 -5.54 -25.46 18.83
C GLU A 91 -5.27 -26.94 18.53
N LYS A 92 -4.29 -27.22 17.66
CA LYS A 92 -3.90 -28.59 17.33
C LYS A 92 -3.28 -29.32 18.52
N LEU A 93 -2.49 -28.62 19.34
CA LEU A 93 -1.93 -29.20 20.56
C LEU A 93 -3.01 -29.51 21.61
N ILE A 94 -4.08 -28.73 21.65
CA ILE A 94 -5.20 -28.94 22.57
C ILE A 94 -6.00 -30.20 22.17
N GLU A 95 -6.14 -30.51 20.88
CA GLU A 95 -6.82 -31.75 20.43
C GLU A 95 -6.20 -33.03 21.00
N TYR A 96 -4.88 -33.05 21.22
CA TYR A 96 -4.17 -34.21 21.75
C TYR A 96 -4.14 -34.26 23.29
N LYS A 97 -4.69 -33.26 23.98
CA LYS A 97 -4.59 -33.10 25.44
C LYS A 97 -5.95 -33.15 26.10
N THR A 98 -5.96 -33.55 27.37
CA THR A 98 -7.19 -33.51 28.18
C THR A 98 -7.50 -32.07 28.61
N TYR A 99 -8.75 -31.79 28.97
CA TYR A 99 -9.20 -30.44 29.38
C TYR A 99 -8.32 -29.82 30.49
N MET A 100 -7.94 -30.60 31.50
CA MET A 100 -7.06 -30.13 32.59
C MET A 100 -5.64 -29.83 32.12
N GLN A 101 -5.12 -30.61 31.16
CA GLN A 101 -3.79 -30.38 30.58
C GLN A 101 -3.78 -29.22 29.56
N ALA A 102 -4.94 -28.89 28.99
CA ALA A 102 -5.11 -27.80 28.03
C ALA A 102 -5.16 -26.42 28.72
N LEU A 103 -5.59 -26.35 29.98
CA LEU A 103 -5.80 -25.10 30.72
C LEU A 103 -4.61 -24.11 30.65
N PRO A 104 -3.35 -24.52 30.87
CA PRO A 104 -2.20 -23.61 30.82
C PRO A 104 -1.87 -23.05 29.43
N TYR A 105 -2.49 -23.56 28.36
CA TYR A 105 -2.33 -22.98 27.03
C TYR A 105 -3.12 -21.67 26.91
N PHE A 106 -4.27 -21.54 27.57
CA PHE A 106 -5.11 -20.35 27.50
C PHE A 106 -4.45 -19.13 28.18
N ASP A 107 -3.69 -19.34 29.26
CA ASP A 107 -2.83 -18.31 29.86
C ASP A 107 -1.81 -17.71 28.90
N ARG A 108 -1.35 -18.51 27.95
CA ARG A 108 -0.27 -18.15 27.02
C ARG A 108 -0.79 -17.66 25.67
N LEU A 109 -2.10 -17.65 25.46
CA LEU A 109 -2.73 -17.10 24.26
C LEU A 109 -2.69 -15.57 24.32
N ASP A 110 -3.32 -14.97 25.32
CA ASP A 110 -3.03 -13.59 25.73
C ASP A 110 -2.14 -13.60 26.96
N TYR A 111 -0.86 -13.28 26.73
CA TYR A 111 0.16 -13.29 27.75
C TYR A 111 0.05 -12.12 28.75
N VAL A 112 -0.82 -11.14 28.49
CA VAL A 112 -1.05 -10.01 29.40
C VAL A 112 -2.21 -10.30 30.36
N SER A 113 -3.26 -11.00 29.90
CA SER A 113 -4.49 -11.21 30.66
C SER A 113 -4.77 -12.68 31.02
N MET A 114 -3.78 -13.33 31.68
CA MET A 114 -3.83 -14.76 32.04
C MET A 114 -5.16 -15.23 32.66
N MET A 115 -5.62 -14.57 33.74
CA MET A 115 -6.82 -15.00 34.48
C MET A 115 -8.11 -14.84 33.68
N CYS A 116 -8.18 -13.84 32.79
CA CYS A 116 -9.36 -13.62 31.95
C CYS A 116 -9.56 -14.77 30.96
N ASN A 117 -8.46 -15.30 30.40
CA ASN A 117 -8.51 -16.42 29.49
C ASN A 117 -8.83 -17.74 30.19
N GLU A 118 -8.24 -18.01 31.35
CA GLU A 118 -8.60 -19.19 32.16
C GLU A 118 -10.06 -19.17 32.58
N GLN A 119 -10.57 -17.99 32.96
CA GLN A 119 -11.97 -17.82 33.31
C GLN A 119 -12.88 -18.11 32.10
N CYS A 120 -12.54 -17.62 30.91
CA CYS A 120 -13.30 -17.88 29.68
C CYS A 120 -13.37 -19.39 29.38
N PHE A 121 -12.24 -20.08 29.46
CA PHE A 121 -12.17 -21.53 29.25
C PHE A 121 -12.96 -22.31 30.32
N SER A 122 -12.82 -21.92 31.59
CA SER A 122 -13.55 -22.54 32.71
C SER A 122 -15.07 -22.36 32.56
N LEU A 123 -15.52 -21.15 32.20
CA LEU A 123 -16.94 -20.87 31.96
C LEU A 123 -17.49 -21.68 30.78
N ALA A 124 -16.70 -21.89 29.73
CA ALA A 124 -17.11 -22.72 28.59
C ALA A 124 -17.32 -24.19 29.02
N ILE A 125 -16.40 -24.75 29.81
CA ILE A 125 -16.51 -26.12 30.35
C ILE A 125 -17.68 -26.24 31.33
N GLU A 126 -17.83 -25.31 32.25
CA GLU A 126 -18.92 -25.28 33.24
C GLU A 126 -20.30 -25.26 32.56
N LYS A 127 -20.45 -24.45 31.50
CA LYS A 127 -21.66 -24.40 30.67
C LYS A 127 -21.91 -25.71 29.92
N LEU A 128 -20.88 -26.33 29.34
CA LEU A 128 -21.02 -27.60 28.64
C LEU A 128 -21.41 -28.75 29.58
N LEU A 129 -20.91 -28.73 30.82
CA LEU A 129 -21.23 -29.73 31.84
C LEU A 129 -22.52 -29.42 32.62
N ASN A 130 -23.15 -28.27 32.40
CA ASN A 130 -24.31 -27.78 33.15
C ASN A 130 -24.09 -27.80 34.68
N ILE A 131 -22.93 -27.34 35.14
CA ILE A 131 -22.57 -27.28 36.56
C ILE A 131 -22.69 -25.86 37.08
N ASP A 132 -23.29 -25.69 38.26
CA ASP A 132 -23.30 -24.42 38.98
C ASP A 132 -22.12 -24.29 39.95
N VAL A 133 -21.37 -23.20 39.79
CA VAL A 133 -20.22 -22.87 40.64
C VAL A 133 -20.69 -22.21 41.96
N PRO A 134 -20.05 -22.49 43.12
CA PRO A 134 -20.40 -21.87 44.39
C PRO A 134 -20.28 -20.34 44.36
N LEU A 135 -21.17 -19.66 45.09
CA LEU A 135 -21.29 -18.20 45.12
C LEU A 135 -19.96 -17.50 45.44
N ARG A 136 -19.18 -18.04 46.38
CA ARG A 136 -17.86 -17.51 46.74
C ARG A 136 -16.90 -17.47 45.55
N ALA A 137 -16.85 -18.54 44.74
CA ALA A 137 -15.94 -18.60 43.59
C ALA A 137 -16.37 -17.66 42.46
N LYS A 138 -17.68 -17.40 42.30
CA LYS A 138 -18.19 -16.40 41.35
C LYS A 138 -17.79 -14.96 41.70
N TYR A 139 -17.57 -14.64 42.98
CA TYR A 139 -17.12 -13.31 43.43
C TYR A 139 -15.60 -13.13 43.42
N ILE A 140 -14.83 -14.22 43.49
CA ILE A 140 -13.36 -14.18 43.44
C ILE A 140 -12.87 -14.00 42.00
N ARG A 141 -13.62 -14.56 41.04
CA ARG A 141 -13.46 -14.30 39.61
C ARG A 141 -14.03 -12.92 39.28
#